data_AF-A0AAU1X2D7-F1
#
_entry.id   AF-A0AAU1X2D7-F1
#
_cell.length_a   1.000
_cell.length_b   1.000
_cell.length_c   1.000
_cell.angle_alpha   90.00
_cell.angle_beta   90.00
_cell.angle_gamma   90.00
#
_symmetry.space_group_name_H-M   'P 1'
#
loop_
_entity.id
_entity.type
_entity.pdbx_description
1 polymer ?
#
loop_
_entity_poly.entity_id
_entity_poly.type
_entity_poly.pdbx_seq_one_letter_code
_entity_poly.pdbx_strand_id
1 'polypeptide(L)' 'MSPTPRPLRLATTDRTAQILRRCYRGQQPADVLERALLMLAAADGHLDTAGRIRSGQTSANR' A
#
# COMPACT_ATOMS: atom_id res chain seq x y z
N MET A 1 -21.25 6.52 6.95
CA MET A 1 -20.08 7.07 6.23
C MET A 1 -18.84 6.65 7.01
N SER A 2 -17.95 5.87 6.42
CA SER A 2 -16.66 5.55 7.05
C SER A 2 -15.83 6.84 7.16
N PRO A 3 -15.13 7.08 8.28
CA PRO A 3 -14.32 8.28 8.43
C PRO A 3 -13.27 8.33 7.32
N THR A 4 -13.16 9.46 6.62
CA THR A 4 -12.13 9.66 5.61
C THR A 4 -10.77 9.50 6.30
N PRO A 5 -9.91 8.55 5.88
CA PRO A 5 -8.64 8.33 6.53
C PRO A 5 -7.79 9.59 6.44
N ARG A 6 -7.18 9.98 7.57
CA ARG A 6 -6.27 11.13 7.60
C ARG A 6 -5.11 10.87 6.64
N PRO A 7 -4.74 11.82 5.76
CA PRO A 7 -3.64 11.63 4.82
C PRO A 7 -2.34 11.30 5.55
N LEU A 8 -1.70 10.19 5.18
CA LEU A 8 -0.38 9.83 5.66
C LEU A 8 0.68 10.58 4.84
N ARG A 9 1.63 11.25 5.50
CA ARG A 9 2.82 11.81 4.83
C ARG A 9 4.00 10.88 5.05
N LEU A 10 4.51 10.29 3.97
CA LEU A 10 5.69 9.43 4.00
C LEU A 10 6.90 10.18 3.48
N ALA A 11 7.95 10.26 4.31
CA ALA A 11 9.27 10.67 3.85
C ALA A 11 9.95 9.48 3.14
N THR A 12 10.38 9.67 1.90
CA THR A 12 11.12 8.65 1.17
C THR A 12 12.62 8.77 1.44
N THR A 13 13.31 7.63 1.55
CA THR A 13 14.78 7.61 1.55
C THR A 13 15.33 8.02 0.18
N ASP A 14 16.61 8.43 0.14
CA ASP A 14 17.29 8.79 -1.11
C ASP A 14 17.26 7.65 -2.14
N ARG A 15 17.38 6.40 -1.67
CA ARG A 15 17.31 5.22 -2.52
C ARG A 15 15.94 5.08 -3.17
N THR A 16 14.86 5.21 -2.40
CA THR A 16 13.49 5.15 -2.93
C THR A 16 13.24 6.29 -3.91
N ALA A 17 13.71 7.51 -3.60
CA ALA A 17 13.60 8.64 -4.50
C ALA A 17 14.35 8.40 -5.83
N GLN A 18 15.55 7.80 -5.78
CA GLN A 18 16.31 7.46 -6.97
C GLN A 18 15.60 6.42 -7.84
N ILE A 19 15.02 5.37 -7.23
CA ILE A 19 14.24 4.35 -7.94
C ILE A 19 13.03 4.97 -8.63
N LEU A 20 12.26 5.79 -7.91
CA LEU A 20 11.09 6.48 -8.47
C LEU A 20 11.48 7.36 -9.66
N ARG A 21 12.56 8.14 -9.54
CA ARG A 21 13.03 9.04 -10.60
C ARG A 21 13.57 8.30 -11.82
N ARG A 22 14.30 7.19 -11.64
CA ARG A 22 14.99 6.48 -12.73
C ARG A 22 14.11 5.43 -13.40
N CYS A 23 13.33 4.69 -12.64
CA CYS A 23 12.57 3.54 -13.15
C CYS A 23 11.12 3.86 -13.47
N TYR A 24 10.53 4.87 -12.82
CA TYR A 24 9.10 5.21 -12.94
C TYR A 24 8.88 6.66 -13.40
N ARG A 25 9.75 7.13 -14.30
CA ARG A 25 9.73 8.50 -14.82
C ARG A 25 8.36 8.82 -15.45
N GLY A 26 7.81 9.97 -15.10
CA GLY A 26 6.53 10.46 -15.62
C GLY A 26 5.29 9.90 -14.90
N GLN A 27 5.46 9.00 -13.92
CA GLN A 27 4.37 8.50 -13.08
C GLN A 27 4.34 9.26 -11.76
N GLN A 28 3.15 9.46 -11.20
CA GLN A 28 3.02 10.04 -9.87
C GLN A 28 3.59 9.07 -8.83
N PRO A 29 4.48 9.52 -7.92
CA PRO A 29 5.06 8.65 -6.90
C PRO A 29 4.02 7.94 -6.03
N ALA A 30 2.89 8.60 -5.73
CA ALA A 30 1.80 8.03 -4.95
C ALA A 30 1.25 6.76 -5.61
N ASP A 31 0.93 6.81 -6.91
CA ASP A 31 0.36 5.69 -7.67
C ASP A 31 1.36 4.53 -7.81
N VAL A 32 2.66 4.82 -7.90
CA VAL A 32 3.72 3.79 -7.89
C VAL A 32 3.78 3.10 -6.53
N LEU A 33 3.78 3.87 -5.45
CA LEU A 33 3.84 3.33 -4.08
C LEU A 33 2.57 2.57 -3.72
N GLU A 34 1.39 3.01 -4.17
CA GLU A 34 0.14 2.30 -3.99
C GLU A 34 0.17 0.92 -4.66
N ARG A 35 0.55 0.86 -5.94
CA ARG A 35 0.69 -0.44 -6.64
C ARG A 35 1.70 -1.36 -5.96
N ALA A 36 2.85 -0.82 -5.56
CA ALA A 36 3.86 -1.59 -4.85
C ALA A 36 3.33 -2.16 -3.52
N LEU A 37 2.59 -1.34 -2.76
CA LEU A 37 1.99 -1.76 -1.49
C LEU A 37 0.89 -2.81 -1.70
N LEU A 38 0.07 -2.68 -2.73
CA LEU A 38 -0.94 -3.68 -3.09
C LEU A 38 -0.30 -5.02 -3.47
N MET A 39 0.79 -5.00 -4.26
CA MET A 39 1.52 -6.22 -4.60
C MET A 39 2.12 -6.88 -3.37
N LEU A 40 2.71 -6.10 -2.45
CA LEU A 40 3.25 -6.62 -1.19
C LEU A 40 2.13 -7.20 -0.31
N ALA A 41 1.05 -6.47 -0.11
CA ALA A 41 -0.09 -6.91 0.70
C ALA A 41 -0.76 -8.17 0.12
N ALA A 42 -0.82 -8.31 -1.21
CA ALA A 42 -1.30 -9.53 -1.85
C ALA A 42 -0.36 -10.71 -1.60
N ALA A 43 0.96 -10.51 -1.76
CA ALA A 43 1.96 -11.54 -1.50
C ALA A 43 1.96 -12.01 -0.03
N ASP A 44 1.72 -11.08 0.90
CA ASP A 44 1.61 -11.36 2.34
C ASP A 44 0.24 -11.95 2.73
N GLY A 45 -0.69 -12.12 1.78
CA GLY A 45 -2.02 -12.68 2.04
C GLY A 45 -2.94 -11.77 2.86
N HIS A 46 -2.64 -10.46 2.89
CA HIS A 46 -3.45 -9.42 3.54
C HIS A 46 -4.65 -9.00 2.69
N LEU A 47 -4.64 -9.27 1.38
CA LEU A 47 -5.75 -9.00 0.48
C LEU A 47 -6.55 -10.27 0.19
N ASP A 48 -7.88 -10.14 0.03
CA ASP A 48 -8.73 -11.20 -0.51
C ASP A 48 -8.60 -11.28 -2.05
N THR A 49 -9.28 -12.25 -2.67
CA THR A 49 -9.26 -12.44 -4.14
C THR A 49 -9.91 -11.28 -4.91
N ALA A 50 -10.66 -10.41 -4.22
CA ALA A 50 -11.23 -9.19 -4.78
C ALA A 50 -10.36 -7.95 -4.50
N GLY A 51 -9.16 -8.11 -3.91
CA GLY A 51 -8.23 -7.04 -3.61
C GLY A 51 -8.60 -6.21 -2.36
N ARG A 52 -9.53 -6.68 -1.52
CA ARG A 52 -9.92 -6.00 -0.29
C ARG A 52 -9.06 -6.44 0.89
N ILE A 53 -8.80 -5.53 1.82
CA ILE A 53 -8.07 -5.84 3.06
C ILE A 53 -8.87 -6.88 3.86
N ARG A 54 -8.23 -8.01 4.16
CA ARG A 54 -8.80 -9.04 5.03
C ARG A 54 -8.97 -8.46 6.42
N SER A 55 -10.20 -8.31 6.87
CA SER A 55 -10.52 -7.87 8.22
C SER A 55 -10.29 -9.04 9.17
N GLY A 56 -9.13 -9.08 9.84
CA GLY A 56 -8.87 -10.00 10.94
C GLY A 56 -9.68 -9.62 12.19
N GLN A 57 -11.00 -9.78 12.17
CA GLN A 57 -11.83 -9.85 13.36
C GLN A 57 -12.78 -11.04 13.24
N THR A 58 -12.20 -12.24 13.22
CA THR A 58 -12.79 -13.31 14.01
C THR A 58 -12.06 -13.27 15.34
N SER A 59 -12.74 -12.78 16.38
CA SER A 59 -12.36 -13.11 17.75
C SER A 59 -12.36 -14.63 17.86
N ALA A 60 -11.19 -15.25 17.73
CA ALA A 60 -10.98 -16.61 18.21
C ALA A 60 -10.87 -16.51 19.73
N ASN A 61 -12.02 -16.39 20.39
CA ASN A 61 -12.14 -16.80 21.78
C ASN A 61 -12.05 -18.34 21.78
N ARG A 62 -10.89 -18.88 22.18
CA ARG A 62 -10.74 -20.28 22.51
C ARG A 62 -9.70 -20.46 23.60
#